data_AF-A0A2K3JSG4-F1
#
_entry.id   AF-A0A2K3JSG4-F1
#
_cell.length_a   1.000
_cell.length_b   1.000
_cell.length_c   1.000
_cell.angle_alpha   90.00
_cell.angle_beta   90.00
_cell.angle_gamma   90.00
#
_symmetry.space_group_name_H-M   'P 1'
#
loop_
_entity.id
_entity.type
_entity.pdbx_description
1 polymer ?
#
loop_
_entity_poly.entity_id
_entity_poly.type
_entity_poly.pdbx_seq_one_letter_code
_entity_poly.pdbx_strand_id
1 'polypeptide(L)'
;CRLGYFHVVNNDYTHWEMYAIGGSANPTINSQGNRFVAPNNRFSKEVTKYEDAAESKWKHWNWRSEGDLMVNGAFFTASGGGASSSYARASSLSARPSSLVGSITIAA
;
A
#
# COMPACT_ATOMS: atom_id res chain seq x y z
N CYS A 1 9.10 -3.62 4.56
CA CYS A 1 9.13 -5.09 4.42
C CYS A 1 10.32 -5.52 3.54
N ARG A 2 10.74 -6.80 3.57
CA ARG A 2 11.87 -7.29 2.76
C ARG A 2 11.64 -8.73 2.34
N LEU A 3 11.77 -9.02 1.04
CA LEU A 3 11.43 -10.33 0.42
C LEU A 3 9.96 -10.74 0.67
N GLY A 4 9.49 -11.84 0.08
CA GLY A 4 8.17 -12.42 0.42
C GLY A 4 6.95 -11.65 -0.11
N TYR A 5 5.78 -12.00 0.45
CA TYR A 5 4.46 -11.47 0.06
C TYR A 5 3.74 -10.85 1.26
N PHE A 6 3.19 -9.65 1.08
CA PHE A 6 2.41 -8.95 2.10
C PHE A 6 1.07 -8.51 1.53
N HIS A 7 0.01 -8.82 2.27
CA HIS A 7 -1.33 -8.30 2.00
C HIS A 7 -1.66 -7.26 3.06
N VAL A 8 -1.70 -5.99 2.66
CA VAL A 8 -2.04 -4.84 3.50
C VAL A 8 -3.49 -4.51 3.23
N VAL A 9 -4.38 -4.84 4.17
CA VAL A 9 -5.83 -4.78 3.94
C VAL A 9 -6.57 -4.01 5.02
N ASN A 10 -7.44 -3.08 4.60
CA ASN A 10 -8.37 -2.32 5.46
C ASN A 10 -7.75 -1.61 6.68
N ASN A 11 -6.58 -0.99 6.53
CA ASN A 11 -5.92 -0.18 7.55
C ASN A 11 -6.19 1.32 7.35
N ASP A 12 -6.23 2.10 8.44
CA ASP A 12 -6.33 3.57 8.41
C ASP A 12 -4.97 4.21 8.71
N TYR A 13 -4.38 4.86 7.72
CA TYR A 13 -3.12 5.59 7.84
C TYR A 13 -3.39 7.08 7.79
N THR A 14 -3.03 7.79 8.86
CA THR A 14 -3.41 9.21 9.01
C THR A 14 -2.25 10.17 9.22
N HIS A 15 -1.05 9.69 9.58
CA HIS A 15 0.07 10.56 10.01
C HIS A 15 1.46 9.94 9.76
N TRP A 16 1.78 9.53 8.53
CA TRP A 16 3.17 9.10 8.24
C TRP A 16 4.11 10.29 8.07
N GLU A 17 5.34 10.21 8.59
CA GLU A 17 6.31 11.30 8.43
C GLU A 17 7.00 11.24 7.05
N MET A 18 7.44 10.04 6.65
CA MET A 18 8.14 9.81 5.39
C MET A 18 7.25 9.07 4.36
N TYR A 19 6.78 7.88 4.71
CA TYR A 19 5.95 7.03 3.86
C TYR A 19 5.11 6.08 4.74
N ALA A 20 4.02 5.52 4.20
CA ALA A 20 3.18 4.56 4.92
C ALA A 20 3.54 3.10 4.60
N ILE A 21 3.88 2.80 3.34
CA ILE A 21 4.25 1.46 2.87
C ILE A 21 5.63 1.54 2.23
N GLY A 22 6.56 0.70 2.70
CA GLY A 22 7.90 0.65 2.13
C GLY A 22 8.53 -0.73 2.19
N GLY A 23 9.57 -0.93 1.40
CA GLY A 23 10.30 -2.17 1.38
C GLY A 23 11.53 -2.18 0.49
N SER A 24 12.36 -3.20 0.71
CA SER A 24 13.61 -3.43 -0.03
C SER A 24 13.73 -4.89 -0.46
N ALA A 25 14.65 -5.17 -1.39
CA ALA A 25 14.91 -6.52 -1.91
C ALA A 25 13.67 -7.24 -2.49
N ASN A 26 12.94 -6.58 -3.38
CA ASN A 26 11.86 -7.18 -4.20
C ASN A 26 10.76 -7.93 -3.41
N PRO A 27 10.09 -7.29 -2.42
CA PRO A 27 8.88 -7.84 -1.84
C PRO A 27 7.72 -7.67 -2.83
N THR A 28 6.71 -8.54 -2.70
CA THR A 28 5.41 -8.35 -3.35
C THR A 28 4.43 -7.75 -2.35
N ILE A 29 3.79 -6.63 -2.71
CA ILE A 29 2.84 -5.93 -1.84
C ILE A 29 1.49 -5.83 -2.55
N ASN A 30 0.48 -6.36 -1.89
CA ASN A 30 -0.92 -6.17 -2.26
C ASN A 30 -1.58 -5.24 -1.25
N SER A 31 -1.89 -4.00 -1.63
CA SER A 31 -2.64 -3.04 -0.83
C SER A 31 -4.11 -3.05 -1.27
N GLN A 32 -5.05 -3.36 -0.37
CA GLN A 32 -6.48 -3.40 -0.69
C GLN A 32 -7.37 -2.75 0.36
N GLY A 33 -8.26 -1.85 -0.09
CA GLY A 33 -9.32 -1.27 0.73
C GLY A 33 -8.84 -0.46 1.95
N ASN A 34 -7.59 -0.01 1.98
CA ASN A 34 -7.04 0.85 3.02
C ASN A 34 -7.50 2.30 2.85
N ARG A 35 -7.28 3.12 3.87
CA ARG A 35 -7.45 4.57 3.81
C ARG A 35 -6.13 5.27 4.11
N PHE A 36 -5.69 6.12 3.21
CA PHE A 36 -4.45 6.88 3.30
C PHE A 36 -4.75 8.38 3.31
N VAL A 37 -4.61 9.01 4.47
CA VAL A 37 -4.70 10.46 4.62
C VAL A 37 -3.30 11.02 4.70
N ALA A 38 -2.84 11.63 3.60
CA ALA A 38 -1.51 12.21 3.59
C ALA A 38 -1.42 13.38 4.60
N PRO A 39 -0.26 13.57 5.25
CA PRO A 39 0.02 14.77 6.03
C PRO A 39 -0.08 16.05 5.18
N ASN A 40 -0.21 17.20 5.83
CA ASN A 40 -0.20 18.50 5.14
C ASN A 40 1.18 18.86 4.55
N ASN A 41 2.24 18.18 4.97
CA ASN A 41 3.55 18.33 4.34
C ASN A 41 3.50 17.92 2.86
N ARG A 42 3.80 18.87 1.97
CA ARG A 42 3.82 18.65 0.51
C ARG A 42 4.82 17.58 0.04
N PHE A 43 5.82 17.26 0.86
CA PHE A 43 6.84 16.25 0.54
C PHE A 43 6.48 14.84 1.02
N SER A 44 5.37 14.67 1.74
CA SER A 44 4.94 13.40 2.32
C SER A 44 3.61 12.91 1.70
N LYS A 45 3.47 13.03 0.38
CA LYS A 45 2.24 12.65 -0.35
C LYS A 45 2.26 11.23 -0.89
N GLU A 46 3.45 10.69 -1.15
CA GLU A 46 3.57 9.33 -1.64
C GLU A 46 3.39 8.33 -0.50
N VAL A 47 2.48 7.38 -0.69
CA VAL A 47 2.23 6.27 0.24
C VAL A 47 3.41 5.29 0.23
N THR A 48 4.01 5.10 -0.94
CA THR A 48 5.02 4.09 -1.23
C THR A 48 6.46 4.59 -1.09
N LYS A 49 7.36 3.70 -0.64
CA LYS A 49 8.81 3.94 -0.67
C LYS A 49 9.59 2.69 -1.04
N TYR A 50 10.24 2.74 -2.20
CA TYR A 50 11.12 1.68 -2.70
C TYR A 50 12.55 1.91 -2.19
N GLU A 51 12.96 1.15 -1.17
CA GLU A 51 14.25 1.31 -0.52
C GLU A 51 15.35 0.50 -1.21
N ASP A 52 16.58 1.06 -1.23
CA ASP A 52 17.81 0.41 -1.73
C ASP A 52 17.72 -0.14 -3.17
N ALA A 53 16.94 0.53 -4.03
CA ALA A 53 16.80 0.17 -5.42
C ALA A 53 16.64 1.41 -6.32
N ALA A 54 17.34 1.41 -7.44
CA ALA A 54 17.06 2.35 -8.52
C ALA A 54 15.72 2.04 -9.17
N GLU A 55 15.09 3.03 -9.80
CA GLU A 55 13.81 2.89 -10.52
C GLU A 55 13.85 1.80 -11.59
N SER A 56 14.95 1.68 -12.33
CA SER A 56 15.16 0.62 -13.30
C SER A 56 15.03 -0.79 -12.71
N LYS A 57 15.22 -0.94 -11.40
CA LYS A 57 15.09 -2.20 -10.66
C LYS A 57 13.73 -2.33 -10.00
N TRP A 58 13.30 -1.33 -9.22
CA TRP A 58 12.07 -1.46 -8.42
C TRP A 58 10.80 -1.40 -9.27
N LYS A 59 10.83 -0.80 -10.47
CA LYS A 59 9.69 -0.82 -11.39
C LYS A 59 9.24 -2.24 -11.79
N HIS A 60 10.11 -3.23 -11.59
CA HIS A 60 9.84 -4.64 -11.84
C HIS A 60 9.35 -5.41 -10.60
N TRP A 61 9.28 -4.78 -9.43
CA TRP A 61 8.67 -5.36 -8.24
C TRP A 61 7.14 -5.40 -8.41
N ASN A 62 6.43 -6.20 -7.63
CA ASN A 62 4.99 -6.36 -7.77
C ASN A 62 4.25 -5.64 -6.63
N TRP A 63 4.02 -4.33 -6.78
CA TRP A 63 3.31 -3.53 -5.79
C TRP A 63 2.03 -2.97 -6.40
N ARG A 64 0.89 -3.29 -5.79
CA ARG A 64 -0.43 -2.90 -6.30
C ARG A 64 -1.30 -2.29 -5.21
N SER A 65 -2.23 -1.44 -5.65
CA SER A 65 -3.26 -0.81 -4.84
C SER A 65 -4.62 -1.04 -5.50
N GLU A 66 -5.60 -1.51 -4.74
CA GLU A 66 -6.96 -1.79 -5.23
C GLU A 66 -8.01 -1.38 -4.20
N GLY A 67 -8.94 -0.50 -4.59
CA GLY A 67 -10.01 -0.03 -3.70
C GLY A 67 -9.54 0.82 -2.50
N ASP A 68 -8.27 1.19 -2.45
CA ASP A 68 -7.72 2.09 -1.44
C ASP A 68 -8.29 3.52 -1.62
N LEU A 69 -8.57 4.20 -0.51
CA LEU A 69 -9.01 5.59 -0.48
C LEU A 69 -7.80 6.51 -0.24
N MET A 70 -7.53 7.37 -1.22
CA MET A 70 -6.47 8.38 -1.15
C MET A 70 -7.06 9.73 -0.78
N VAL A 71 -6.58 10.34 0.31
CA VAL A 71 -7.08 11.62 0.85
C VAL A 71 -5.93 12.61 1.01
N ASN A 72 -6.24 13.90 0.87
CA ASN A 72 -5.27 15.00 1.01
C ASN A 72 -4.09 14.90 0.03
N GLY A 73 -4.35 14.43 -1.19
CA GLY A 73 -3.33 14.28 -2.23
C GLY A 73 -2.39 13.09 -2.03
N ALA A 74 -2.75 12.12 -1.17
CA ALA A 74 -2.05 10.84 -1.13
C ALA A 74 -2.05 10.17 -2.51
N PHE A 75 -0.97 9.47 -2.85
CA PHE A 75 -0.94 8.62 -4.04
C PHE A 75 -0.05 7.39 -3.82
N PHE A 76 -0.33 6.34 -4.58
CA PHE A 76 0.42 5.08 -4.54
C PHE A 76 1.11 4.86 -5.88
N THR A 77 2.44 4.72 -5.87
CA THR A 77 3.21 4.39 -7.07
C THR A 77 3.26 2.88 -7.23
N ALA A 78 2.42 2.34 -8.11
CA ALA A 78 2.41 0.92 -8.42
C ALA A 78 3.63 0.50 -9.26
N SER A 79 4.02 -0.76 -9.17
CA SER A 79 5.11 -1.34 -9.97
C SER A 79 4.77 -2.76 -10.43
N GLY A 80 5.50 -3.22 -11.44
CA GLY A 80 5.36 -4.55 -12.01
C GLY A 80 4.33 -4.60 -13.15
N GLY A 81 4.34 -5.70 -13.87
CA GLY A 81 3.50 -5.90 -15.06
C GLY A 81 2.05 -6.26 -14.77
N GLY A 82 1.51 -5.92 -13.59
CA GLY A 82 0.18 -6.36 -13.17
C GLY A 82 0.04 -7.88 -13.11
N ALA A 83 1.13 -8.58 -12.73
CA ALA A 83 1.21 -10.04 -12.76
C ALA A 83 -0.03 -10.68 -12.12
N SER A 84 -0.51 -11.71 -12.81
CA SER A 84 -1.82 -12.35 -12.74
C SER A 84 -2.38 -12.57 -11.33
N SER A 85 -3.72 -12.51 -11.27
CA SER A 85 -4.65 -12.83 -10.18
C SER A 85 -4.42 -14.13 -9.38
N SER A 86 -3.36 -14.89 -9.66
CA SER A 86 -2.92 -16.08 -8.91
C SER A 86 -2.23 -15.73 -7.59
N TYR A 87 -2.62 -14.62 -6.97
CA TYR A 87 -2.41 -14.46 -5.54
C TYR A 87 -3.39 -15.43 -4.90
N ALA A 88 -2.87 -16.54 -4.38
CA ALA A 88 -3.62 -17.33 -3.44
C ALA A 88 -4.19 -16.33 -2.44
N ARG A 89 -5.52 -16.17 -2.40
CA ARG A 89 -6.13 -15.53 -1.26
C ARG A 89 -5.47 -16.26 -0.10
N ALA A 90 -4.65 -15.56 0.68
CA ALA A 90 -4.51 -15.96 2.07
C ALA A 90 -5.96 -16.18 2.53
N SER A 91 -6.23 -17.13 3.42
CA SER A 91 -7.57 -17.41 3.96
C SER A 91 -8.33 -16.18 4.53
N SER A 92 -7.79 -14.96 4.36
CA SER A 92 -8.42 -13.68 4.55
C SER A 92 -9.72 -13.51 3.76
N LEU A 93 -10.63 -12.85 4.45
CA LEU A 93 -11.82 -12.24 3.91
C LEU A 93 -11.44 -11.26 2.79
N SER A 94 -12.33 -11.10 1.82
CA SER A 94 -12.22 -10.04 0.81
C SER A 94 -12.11 -8.67 1.50
N ALA A 95 -11.32 -7.77 0.91
CA ALA A 95 -11.24 -6.40 1.39
C ALA A 95 -12.63 -5.76 1.42
N ARG A 96 -12.94 -5.08 2.52
CA ARG A 96 -14.14 -4.25 2.64
C ARG A 96 -13.92 -2.89 1.95
N PRO A 97 -15.00 -2.16 1.59
CA PRO A 97 -14.87 -0.80 1.09
C PRO A 97 -14.05 0.08 2.05
N SER A 98 -13.14 0.88 1.50
CA SER A 98 -12.27 1.79 2.25
C SER A 98 -13.05 2.86 3.04
N SER A 99 -14.31 3.14 2.66
CA SER A 99 -15.22 3.99 3.44
C SER A 99 -15.54 3.43 4.83
N LEU A 100 -15.45 2.11 5.03
CA LEU A 100 -15.70 1.46 6.32
C LEU A 100 -14.47 1.43 7.22
N VAL A 101 -13.27 1.69 6.68
CA VAL A 101 -12.00 1.58 7.41
C VAL A 101 -12.04 2.37 8.71
N GLY A 102 -12.44 3.64 8.64
CA GLY A 102 -12.51 4.50 9.82
C GLY A 102 -13.44 3.98 10.92
N SER A 103 -14.41 3.11 10.61
CA SER A 103 -15.31 2.48 11.59
C SER A 103 -14.76 1.17 12.17
N ILE A 104 -14.04 0.39 11.37
CA ILE A 104 -13.50 -0.92 11.78
C ILE A 104 -12.15 -0.81 12.49
N THR A 105 -11.50 0.36 12.44
CA THR A 105 -10.23 0.64 13.12
C THR A 105 -10.38 1.57 14.34
N ILE A 106 -11.59 1.90 14.80
CA ILE A 106 -11.83 2.83 15.93
C ILE A 106 -11.19 2.34 17.25
N ALA A 107 -11.16 1.03 17.47
CA ALA A 107 -10.70 0.42 18.71
C ALA A 107 -9.27 -0.15 18.62
N ALA A 108 -8.52 0.21 17.57
CA ALA A 108 -7.16 -0.26 17.34
C ALA A 108 -6.12 0.49 18.20
#